data_AF-A0A2X2VIW4-F1
#
_entry.id   AF-A0A2X2VIW4-F1
#
_cell.length_a   1.000
_cell.length_b   1.000
_cell.length_c   1.000
_cell.angle_alpha   90.00
_cell.angle_beta   90.00
_cell.angle_gamma   90.00
#
_symmetry.space_group_name_H-M   'P 1'
#
loop_
_entity.id
_entity.type
_entity.pdbx_description
1 polymer ?
#
loop_
_entity_poly.entity_id
_entity_poly.type
_entity_poly.pdbx_seq_one_letter_code
_entity_poly.pdbx_strand_id
1 'polypeptide(L)'
;MLVLAADHVIADEGAFRDAVRNAIPYAEAGKLVTFGIVPDLPETGYGYIRRGDVSPGEQDAVAFDVAQFVEKPNLETAQAYVASGDYYWNSGMFLFRAGRYLEELKKYRPDILDACENAMSIVDPDLDFIRVDEEAFLACPEESVDYAVMERTADAVVMPMDAGWSDVGSWSSLWEISAHTAEGNVHHGDVISHKTENSYVYAESGLVTTVGVKDLVVVQTKDAVLIADRNAVQDVKKVVEQIKADGRHEHHIHREVYRPWGKYDSIDAGDRYQVKRITVKPGEGLSVQMHHPSGGALGGGRRDGKSHHQRRNQTAR
;
A
#
# COMPACT_ATOMS: atom_id res chain seq x y z
N MET A 1 4.20 20.34 4.98
CA MET A 1 3.39 19.18 4.56
C MET A 1 4.24 17.95 4.77
N LEU A 2 3.77 17.03 5.61
CA LEU A 2 4.42 15.75 5.87
C LEU A 2 3.68 14.68 5.07
N VAL A 3 4.38 14.00 4.17
CA VAL A 3 3.85 12.93 3.32
C VAL A 3 4.35 11.61 3.89
N LEU A 4 3.42 10.70 4.19
CA LEU A 4 3.70 9.41 4.80
C LEU A 4 2.99 8.32 3.99
N ALA A 5 3.64 7.17 3.83
CA ALA A 5 2.97 5.97 3.35
C ALA A 5 2.07 5.40 4.45
N ALA A 6 0.92 4.85 4.06
CA ALA A 6 -0.10 4.36 5.00
C ALA A 6 0.15 2.92 5.47
N ASP A 7 1.07 2.22 4.82
CA ASP A 7 1.39 0.80 4.94
C ASP A 7 2.73 0.53 5.66
N HIS A 8 3.43 1.57 6.11
CA HIS A 8 4.67 1.40 6.88
C HIS A 8 4.40 1.16 8.37
N VAL A 9 5.30 0.42 9.02
CA VAL A 9 5.37 0.24 10.46
C VAL A 9 6.55 1.02 11.03
N ILE A 10 6.31 1.72 12.14
CA ILE A 10 7.31 2.47 12.90
C ILE A 10 7.23 1.97 14.34
N ALA A 11 8.26 1.26 14.81
CA ALA A 11 8.25 0.68 16.14
C ALA A 11 8.51 1.73 17.25
N ASP A 12 9.39 2.70 17.00
CA ASP A 12 9.69 3.79 17.93
C ASP A 12 9.07 5.11 17.44
N GLU A 13 7.84 5.38 17.89
CA GLU A 13 7.16 6.63 17.57
C GLU A 13 7.87 7.88 18.14
N GLY A 14 8.63 7.75 19.22
CA GLY A 14 9.36 8.85 19.84
C GLY A 14 10.49 9.32 18.93
N ALA A 15 11.34 8.37 18.52
CA ALA A 15 12.43 8.61 17.57
C ALA A 15 11.92 9.18 16.23
N PHE A 16 10.81 8.65 15.71
CA PHE A 16 10.18 9.21 14.50
C PHE A 16 9.74 10.66 14.67
N ARG A 17 9.02 10.98 15.76
CA ARG A 17 8.56 12.36 16.02
C ARG A 17 9.74 13.31 16.18
N ASP A 18 10.83 12.86 16.80
CA ASP A 18 12.05 13.66 16.97
C ASP A 18 12.73 13.91 15.62
N ALA A 19 12.87 12.90 14.76
CA ALA A 19 13.38 13.05 13.40
C ALA A 19 12.54 14.03 12.57
N VAL A 20 11.21 13.95 12.65
CA VAL A 20 10.31 14.91 11.98
C VAL A 20 10.50 16.31 12.52
N ARG A 21 10.57 16.52 13.85
CA ARG A 21 10.78 17.86 14.43
C ARG A 21 12.11 18.46 14.00
N ASN A 22 13.17 17.65 13.97
CA ASN A 22 14.49 18.07 13.53
C ASN A 22 14.55 18.39 12.03
N ALA A 23 13.66 17.81 11.22
CA ALA A 23 13.55 18.08 9.80
C ALA A 23 12.78 19.37 9.45
N ILE A 24 11.93 19.87 10.36
CA ILE A 24 11.09 21.05 10.11
C ILE A 24 11.91 22.28 9.68
N PRO A 25 13.01 22.66 10.35
CA PRO A 25 13.80 23.84 9.96
C PRO A 25 14.34 23.76 8.53
N TYR A 26 14.74 22.58 8.06
CA TYR A 26 15.22 22.38 6.68
C TYR A 26 14.09 22.59 5.66
N ALA A 27 12.91 22.02 5.94
CA ALA A 27 11.73 22.22 5.10
C ALA A 27 11.28 23.69 5.08
N GLU A 28 11.39 24.39 6.21
CA GLU A 28 11.11 25.83 6.31
C GLU A 28 12.14 26.69 5.58
N ALA A 29 13.40 26.24 5.50
CA ALA A 29 14.44 26.84 4.68
C ALA A 29 14.28 26.55 3.17
N GLY A 30 13.25 25.80 2.77
CA GLY A 30 12.95 25.51 1.36
C GLY A 30 13.59 24.23 0.81
N LYS A 31 14.15 23.39 1.69
CA LYS A 31 14.63 22.05 1.30
C LYS A 31 13.48 21.06 1.16
N LEU A 32 13.71 20.03 0.33
CA LEU A 32 12.83 18.87 0.20
C LEU A 32 13.43 17.75 1.03
N VAL A 33 12.90 17.54 2.23
CA VAL A 33 13.43 16.53 3.15
C VAL A 33 12.87 15.16 2.79
N THR A 34 13.74 14.16 2.69
CA THR A 34 13.40 12.73 2.77
C THR A 34 13.98 12.12 4.05
N PHE A 35 13.38 11.06 4.56
CA PHE A 35 13.87 10.35 5.74
C PHE A 35 14.62 9.08 5.32
N GLY A 36 15.90 9.01 5.70
CA GLY A 36 16.78 7.90 5.36
C GLY A 36 16.91 6.91 6.52
N ILE A 37 16.54 5.65 6.31
CA ILE A 37 16.70 4.61 7.33
C ILE A 37 18.13 4.09 7.30
N VAL A 38 18.74 3.93 8.48
CA VAL A 38 20.07 3.34 8.58
C VAL A 38 19.97 1.85 8.19
N PRO A 39 20.64 1.41 7.10
CA PRO A 39 20.57 0.01 6.67
C PRO A 39 21.34 -0.88 7.65
N ASP A 40 20.71 -1.97 8.09
CA ASP A 40 21.36 -3.02 8.88
C ASP A 40 21.70 -4.28 8.04
N LEU A 41 21.14 -4.37 6.84
CA LEU A 41 21.35 -5.46 5.88
C LEU A 41 21.34 -4.96 4.42
N PRO A 42 21.93 -5.71 3.47
CA PRO A 42 22.01 -5.32 2.07
C PRO A 42 20.72 -5.65 1.30
N GLU A 43 19.62 -4.96 1.61
CA GLU A 43 18.33 -5.17 0.95
C GLU A 43 18.40 -4.77 -0.53
N THR A 44 17.81 -5.57 -1.41
CA THR A 44 17.76 -5.31 -2.86
C THR A 44 16.40 -4.81 -3.32
N GLY A 45 15.37 -4.95 -2.47
CA GLY A 45 14.01 -4.49 -2.70
C GLY A 45 13.78 -3.00 -2.42
N TYR A 46 14.71 -2.31 -1.75
CA TYR A 46 14.57 -0.90 -1.39
C TYR A 46 15.35 0.03 -2.32
N GLY A 47 14.86 1.26 -2.42
CA GLY A 47 15.67 2.38 -2.91
C GLY A 47 16.70 2.80 -1.85
N TYR A 48 17.85 3.29 -2.31
CA TYR A 48 18.92 3.82 -1.49
C TYR A 48 19.16 5.30 -1.79
N ILE A 49 19.57 6.04 -0.76
CA ILE A 49 19.93 7.45 -0.80
C ILE A 49 21.38 7.56 -0.39
N ARG A 50 22.24 8.00 -1.30
CA ARG A 50 23.62 8.36 -0.98
C ARG A 50 23.63 9.75 -0.37
N ARG A 51 24.17 9.87 0.84
CA ARG A 51 24.38 11.18 1.46
C ARG A 51 25.55 11.92 0.80
N GLY A 52 25.40 13.23 0.71
CA GLY A 52 26.43 14.17 0.34
C GLY A 52 27.02 14.83 1.59
N ASP A 53 27.37 16.11 1.44
CA ASP A 53 27.90 16.90 2.53
C ASP A 53 26.83 17.19 3.59
N VAL A 54 27.26 17.57 4.79
CA VAL A 54 26.37 18.01 5.85
C VAL A 54 25.61 19.26 5.37
N SER A 55 24.29 19.18 5.35
CA SER A 55 23.45 20.35 5.05
C SER A 55 23.51 21.30 6.25
N PRO A 56 23.76 22.60 6.04
CA PRO A 56 23.74 23.58 7.12
C PRO A 56 22.38 23.59 7.83
N GLY A 57 22.40 23.51 9.16
CA GLY A 57 21.21 23.58 10.02
C GLY A 57 21.52 24.30 11.32
N GLU A 58 20.48 24.88 11.95
CA GLU A 58 20.61 25.65 13.20
C GLU A 58 20.61 24.76 14.47
N GLN A 59 20.34 23.46 14.34
CA GLN A 59 20.15 22.53 15.46
C GLN A 59 21.23 21.45 15.48
N ASP A 60 21.37 20.76 16.63
CA ASP A 60 22.28 19.62 16.82
C ASP A 60 21.99 18.42 15.90
N ALA A 61 20.82 18.42 15.23
CA ALA A 61 20.44 17.38 14.29
C ALA A 61 21.03 17.59 12.88
N VAL A 62 21.78 16.61 12.43
CA VAL A 62 22.53 16.63 11.18
C VAL A 62 21.69 16.02 10.06
N ALA A 63 21.29 16.84 9.10
CA ALA A 63 20.84 16.37 7.79
C ALA A 63 22.01 16.42 6.79
N PHE A 64 21.91 15.63 5.73
CA PHE A 64 22.88 15.64 4.64
C PHE A 64 22.20 16.05 3.34
N ASP A 65 22.92 16.72 2.46
CA ASP A 65 22.47 16.87 1.08
C ASP A 65 22.31 15.48 0.45
N VAL A 66 21.37 15.33 -0.48
CA VAL A 66 21.28 14.07 -1.25
C VAL A 66 22.22 14.13 -2.44
N ALA A 67 23.23 13.26 -2.45
CA ALA A 67 24.16 13.15 -3.57
C ALA A 67 23.55 12.34 -4.72
N GLN A 68 22.80 11.30 -4.40
CA GLN A 68 22.23 10.40 -5.39
C GLN A 68 21.09 9.55 -4.81
N PHE A 69 20.06 9.30 -5.61
CA PHE A 69 19.09 8.22 -5.40
C PHE A 69 19.45 7.02 -6.27
N VAL A 70 19.29 5.81 -5.73
CA VAL A 70 19.56 4.55 -6.42
C VAL A 70 18.42 3.58 -6.16
N GLU A 71 17.72 3.14 -7.20
CA GLU A 71 16.62 2.20 -7.04
C GLU A 71 17.11 0.74 -7.13
N LYS A 72 16.76 -0.07 -6.13
CA LYS A 72 16.83 -1.54 -6.12
C LYS A 72 18.15 -2.10 -6.67
N PRO A 73 19.28 -1.82 -5.99
CA PRO A 73 20.59 -2.32 -6.42
C PRO A 73 20.66 -3.85 -6.39
N ASN A 74 21.61 -4.42 -7.13
CA ASN A 74 21.96 -5.84 -6.94
C ASN A 74 22.64 -6.07 -5.58
N LEU A 75 22.69 -7.33 -5.13
CA LEU A 75 23.20 -7.69 -3.81
C LEU A 75 24.64 -7.23 -3.55
N GLU A 76 25.53 -7.36 -4.54
CA GLU A 76 26.94 -6.92 -4.42
C GLU A 76 27.03 -5.41 -4.17
N THR A 77 26.21 -4.64 -4.89
CA THR A 77 26.14 -3.19 -4.76
C THR A 77 25.53 -2.78 -3.42
N ALA A 78 24.45 -3.45 -2.98
CA ALA A 78 23.83 -3.21 -1.68
C ALA A 78 24.82 -3.50 -0.53
N GLN A 79 25.60 -4.57 -0.62
CA GLN A 79 26.67 -4.87 0.35
C GLN A 79 27.71 -3.76 0.42
N ALA A 80 28.14 -3.22 -0.71
CA ALA A 80 29.06 -2.08 -0.76
C ALA A 80 28.45 -0.81 -0.14
N TYR A 81 27.16 -0.56 -0.37
CA TYR A 81 26.44 0.58 0.21
C TYR A 81 26.41 0.51 1.73
N VAL A 82 25.98 -0.62 2.29
CA VAL A 82 25.95 -0.85 3.75
C VAL A 82 27.36 -0.71 4.34
N ALA A 83 28.36 -1.34 3.72
CA ALA A 83 29.74 -1.29 4.21
C ALA A 83 30.35 0.12 4.22
N SER A 84 29.91 1.01 3.32
CA SER A 84 30.39 2.39 3.28
C SER A 84 29.87 3.27 4.43
N GLY A 85 28.67 2.97 4.94
CA GLY A 85 27.97 3.84 5.90
C GLY A 85 27.49 5.19 5.33
N ASP A 86 27.58 5.39 4.02
CA ASP A 86 27.19 6.62 3.33
C ASP A 86 25.81 6.55 2.66
N TYR A 87 25.14 5.42 2.79
CA TYR A 87 23.82 5.21 2.19
C TYR A 87 22.76 4.93 3.25
N TYR A 88 21.56 5.42 2.97
CA TYR A 88 20.34 5.16 3.73
C TYR A 88 19.32 4.47 2.84
N TRP A 89 18.40 3.69 3.40
CA TRP A 89 17.21 3.28 2.65
C TRP A 89 16.25 4.46 2.49
N ASN A 90 15.67 4.58 1.31
CA ASN A 90 14.61 5.55 1.04
C ASN A 90 13.32 5.08 1.71
N SER A 91 12.86 5.81 2.73
CA SER A 91 11.63 5.45 3.45
C SER A 91 10.34 5.83 2.72
N GLY A 92 10.41 6.54 1.59
CA GLY A 92 9.23 7.07 0.89
C GLY A 92 8.47 8.16 1.67
N MET A 93 9.01 8.65 2.79
CA MET A 93 8.45 9.74 3.58
C MET A 93 9.12 11.05 3.23
N PHE A 94 8.33 12.12 3.14
CA PHE A 94 8.84 13.44 2.76
C PHE A 94 8.29 14.57 3.62
N LEU A 95 9.09 15.61 3.83
CA LEU A 95 8.68 16.83 4.50
C LEU A 95 9.14 18.06 3.71
N PHE A 96 8.18 18.87 3.29
CA PHE A 96 8.45 20.11 2.55
C PHE A 96 7.29 21.10 2.65
N ARG A 97 7.54 22.36 2.28
CA ARG A 97 6.48 23.34 2.02
C ARG A 97 5.76 22.97 0.73
N ALA A 98 4.43 22.95 0.74
CA ALA A 98 3.63 22.57 -0.43
C ALA A 98 3.94 23.45 -1.66
N GLY A 99 4.06 24.78 -1.47
CA GLY A 99 4.45 25.69 -2.55
C GLY A 99 5.83 25.37 -3.13
N ARG A 100 6.82 25.07 -2.29
CA ARG A 100 8.17 24.70 -2.75
C ARG A 100 8.17 23.42 -3.58
N TYR A 101 7.36 22.43 -3.19
CA TYR A 101 7.19 21.22 -3.99
C TYR A 101 6.55 21.50 -5.35
N LEU A 102 5.50 22.32 -5.40
CA LEU A 102 4.86 22.69 -6.67
C LEU A 102 5.83 23.46 -7.59
N GLU A 103 6.72 24.29 -7.04
CA GLU A 103 7.78 24.97 -7.81
C GLU A 103 8.75 23.96 -8.46
N GLU A 104 9.22 22.96 -7.70
CA GLU A 104 10.12 21.92 -8.22
C GLU A 104 9.39 20.98 -9.19
N LEU A 105 8.14 20.61 -8.91
CA LEU A 105 7.31 19.80 -9.81
C LEU A 105 7.09 20.53 -11.14
N LYS A 106 6.77 21.83 -11.12
CA LYS A 106 6.64 22.63 -12.34
C LYS A 106 7.92 22.65 -13.17
N LYS A 107 9.08 22.67 -12.51
CA LYS A 107 10.39 22.73 -13.16
C LYS A 107 10.73 21.43 -13.88
N TYR A 108 10.43 20.28 -13.27
CA TYR A 108 10.86 18.97 -13.77
C TYR A 108 9.77 18.18 -14.50
N ARG A 109 8.52 18.31 -14.06
CA ARG A 109 7.34 17.62 -14.61
C ARG A 109 6.15 18.57 -14.73
N PRO A 110 6.24 19.63 -15.56
CA PRO A 110 5.12 20.55 -15.79
C PRO A 110 3.88 19.84 -16.33
N ASP A 111 4.06 18.75 -17.08
CA ASP A 111 2.99 17.89 -17.58
C ASP A 111 2.18 17.22 -16.46
N ILE A 112 2.83 16.75 -15.38
CA ILE A 112 2.13 16.24 -14.19
C ILE A 112 1.41 17.37 -13.47
N LEU A 113 2.07 18.53 -13.29
CA LEU A 113 1.45 19.66 -12.60
C LEU A 113 0.18 20.13 -13.32
N ASP A 114 0.25 20.33 -14.64
CA ASP A 114 -0.87 20.79 -15.45
C ASP A 114 -2.03 19.78 -15.40
N ALA A 115 -1.75 18.48 -15.47
CA ALA A 115 -2.78 17.45 -15.36
C ALA A 115 -3.47 17.47 -13.98
N CYS A 116 -2.70 17.58 -12.89
CA CYS A 116 -3.22 17.69 -11.54
C CYS A 116 -4.05 18.96 -11.33
N GLU A 117 -3.61 20.11 -11.85
CA GLU A 117 -4.36 21.37 -11.79
C GLU A 117 -5.69 21.27 -12.55
N ASN A 118 -5.68 20.66 -13.74
CA ASN A 118 -6.89 20.42 -14.52
C ASN A 118 -7.85 19.45 -13.80
N ALA A 119 -7.34 18.35 -13.24
CA ALA A 119 -8.14 17.36 -12.50
C ALA A 119 -8.80 17.96 -11.25
N MET A 120 -8.15 18.93 -10.61
CA MET A 120 -8.65 19.67 -9.45
C MET A 120 -9.50 20.90 -9.81
N SER A 121 -9.57 21.30 -11.09
CA SER A 121 -10.32 22.50 -11.51
C SER A 121 -11.84 22.31 -11.47
N ILE A 122 -12.30 21.07 -11.64
CA ILE A 122 -13.70 20.65 -11.55
C ILE A 122 -13.81 19.67 -10.40
N VAL A 123 -14.05 20.20 -9.20
CA VAL A 123 -14.36 19.35 -8.03
C VAL A 123 -15.88 19.20 -7.95
N ASP A 124 -16.37 17.97 -8.01
CA ASP A 124 -17.72 17.64 -7.56
C ASP A 124 -17.67 17.27 -6.07
N PRO A 125 -18.11 18.16 -5.16
CA PRO A 125 -18.16 17.83 -3.75
C PRO A 125 -19.28 16.81 -3.50
N ASP A 126 -18.93 15.52 -3.45
CA ASP A 126 -19.84 14.45 -3.01
C ASP A 126 -19.68 14.22 -1.51
N LEU A 127 -20.45 14.97 -0.72
CA LEU A 127 -20.46 14.92 0.75
C LEU A 127 -19.07 15.22 1.33
N ASP A 128 -18.37 14.20 1.82
CA ASP A 128 -17.05 14.29 2.46
C ASP A 128 -15.89 13.98 1.49
N PHE A 129 -16.19 13.75 0.21
CA PHE A 129 -15.20 13.37 -0.81
C PHE A 129 -15.02 14.44 -1.87
N ILE A 130 -13.76 14.76 -2.14
CA ILE A 130 -13.35 15.49 -3.35
C ILE A 130 -13.22 14.44 -4.46
N ARG A 131 -14.11 14.48 -5.44
CA ARG A 131 -13.89 13.75 -6.70
C ARG A 131 -13.21 14.67 -7.69
N VAL A 132 -12.06 14.23 -8.17
CA VAL A 132 -11.33 14.88 -9.27
C VAL A 132 -11.96 14.50 -10.60
N ASP A 133 -11.74 15.32 -11.62
CA ASP A 133 -12.13 14.99 -12.99
C ASP A 133 -11.38 13.74 -13.48
N GLU A 134 -12.12 12.69 -13.84
CA GLU A 134 -11.56 11.38 -14.21
C GLU A 134 -10.74 11.45 -15.49
N GLU A 135 -11.20 12.16 -16.52
CA GLU A 135 -10.52 12.24 -17.82
C GLU A 135 -9.20 13.02 -17.70
N ALA A 136 -9.23 14.14 -16.97
CA ALA A 136 -8.03 14.93 -16.69
C ALA A 136 -7.03 14.15 -15.81
N PHE A 137 -7.51 13.39 -14.82
CA PHE A 137 -6.63 12.58 -13.96
C PHE A 137 -6.00 11.40 -14.72
N LEU A 138 -6.76 10.72 -15.59
CA LEU A 138 -6.23 9.65 -16.46
C LEU A 138 -5.19 10.14 -17.46
N ALA A 139 -5.19 11.43 -17.79
CA ALA A 139 -4.15 12.05 -18.61
C ALA A 139 -2.85 12.32 -17.84
N CYS A 140 -2.85 12.26 -16.50
CA CYS A 140 -1.64 12.42 -15.70
C CYS A 140 -0.69 11.24 -15.93
N PRO A 141 0.59 11.51 -16.23
CA PRO A 141 1.61 10.47 -16.29
C PRO A 141 1.74 9.69 -14.97
N GLU A 142 1.86 8.37 -15.05
CA GLU A 142 2.11 7.48 -13.90
C GLU A 142 3.62 7.46 -13.58
N GLU A 143 4.08 8.38 -12.74
CA GLU A 143 5.46 8.42 -12.25
C GLU A 143 5.49 8.77 -10.74
N SER A 144 6.39 8.14 -9.98
CA SER A 144 6.52 8.42 -8.55
C SER A 144 7.18 9.78 -8.29
N VAL A 145 6.94 10.33 -7.10
CA VAL A 145 7.55 11.59 -6.65
C VAL A 145 9.08 11.51 -6.59
N ASP A 146 9.62 10.32 -6.31
CA ASP A 146 11.06 10.05 -6.30
C ASP A 146 11.67 10.43 -7.64
N TYR A 147 11.19 9.82 -8.73
CA TYR A 147 11.68 10.08 -10.09
C TYR A 147 11.31 11.46 -10.62
N ALA A 148 10.06 11.90 -10.38
CA ALA A 148 9.54 13.14 -10.93
C ALA A 148 10.26 14.38 -10.36
N VAL A 149 10.66 14.34 -9.09
CA VAL A 149 11.17 15.50 -8.37
C VAL A 149 12.44 15.20 -7.60
N MET A 150 12.44 14.19 -6.72
CA MET A 150 13.51 14.01 -5.73
C MET A 150 14.86 13.65 -6.37
N GLU A 151 14.88 12.84 -7.43
CA GLU A 151 16.11 12.53 -8.16
C GLU A 151 16.67 13.71 -8.97
N ARG A 152 15.84 14.73 -9.24
CA ARG A 152 16.17 15.85 -10.13
C ARG A 152 16.51 17.13 -9.37
N THR A 153 15.95 17.30 -8.18
CA THR A 153 16.11 18.52 -7.38
C THR A 153 17.52 18.63 -6.80
N ALA A 154 18.02 19.87 -6.73
CA ALA A 154 19.27 20.18 -6.03
C ALA A 154 19.05 20.55 -4.55
N ASP A 155 17.79 20.56 -4.10
CA ASP A 155 17.40 20.97 -2.75
C ASP A 155 16.94 19.80 -1.87
N ALA A 156 17.20 18.56 -2.31
CA ALA A 156 16.91 17.38 -1.52
C ALA A 156 17.93 17.25 -0.37
N VAL A 157 17.40 17.00 0.83
CA VAL A 157 18.21 16.63 2.00
C VAL A 157 17.66 15.34 2.60
N VAL A 158 18.55 14.50 3.14
CA VAL A 158 18.20 13.29 3.86
C VAL A 158 18.39 13.50 5.36
N MET A 159 17.31 13.29 6.12
CA MET A 159 17.33 13.23 7.58
C MET A 159 17.51 11.76 7.98
N PRO A 160 18.65 11.37 8.58
CA PRO A 160 18.83 10.03 9.10
C PRO A 160 17.77 9.72 10.17
N MET A 161 17.22 8.51 10.13
CA MET A 161 16.21 8.08 11.07
C MET A 161 16.43 6.62 11.48
N ASP A 162 16.45 6.40 12.79
CA ASP A 162 16.46 5.08 13.40
C ASP A 162 15.23 4.99 14.32
N ALA A 163 14.14 4.45 13.78
CA ALA A 163 12.84 4.39 14.46
C ALA A 163 12.18 3.00 14.35
N GLY A 164 12.98 1.96 14.06
CA GLY A 164 12.47 0.62 13.78
C GLY A 164 11.45 0.61 12.64
N TRP A 165 11.82 1.23 11.52
CA TRP A 165 10.97 1.34 10.33
C TRP A 165 10.93 0.04 9.54
N SER A 166 9.77 -0.29 8.99
CA SER A 166 9.57 -1.37 8.00
C SER A 166 8.53 -0.95 6.97
N ASP A 167 8.76 -1.23 5.69
CA ASP A 167 7.81 -0.93 4.61
C ASP A 167 6.62 -1.90 4.54
N VAL A 168 6.65 -2.98 5.33
CA VAL A 168 5.68 -4.09 5.30
C VAL A 168 5.39 -4.55 3.86
N GLY A 169 6.39 -4.49 2.98
CA GLY A 169 6.25 -4.82 1.57
C GLY A 169 6.29 -6.32 1.28
N SER A 170 6.64 -7.15 2.28
CA SER A 170 6.77 -8.60 2.14
C SER A 170 6.26 -9.38 3.34
N TRP A 171 5.89 -10.64 3.13
CA TRP A 171 5.56 -11.56 4.21
C TRP A 171 6.73 -11.81 5.17
N SER A 172 7.97 -11.66 4.70
CA SER A 172 9.16 -11.77 5.55
C SER A 172 9.22 -10.58 6.53
N SER A 173 8.92 -9.37 6.06
CA SER A 173 8.85 -8.17 6.91
C SER A 173 7.81 -8.35 8.02
N LEU A 174 6.65 -8.96 7.72
CA LEU A 174 5.63 -9.28 8.73
C LEU A 174 6.11 -10.27 9.78
N TRP A 175 6.95 -11.25 9.41
CA TRP A 175 7.57 -12.15 10.38
C TRP A 175 8.54 -11.40 11.28
N GLU A 176 9.44 -10.59 10.72
CA GLU A 176 10.48 -9.85 11.46
C GLU A 176 9.91 -8.93 12.54
N ILE A 177 8.83 -8.19 12.22
CA ILE A 177 8.23 -7.23 13.17
C ILE A 177 7.27 -7.88 14.19
N SER A 178 6.96 -9.16 14.02
CA SER A 178 5.98 -9.84 14.88
C SER A 178 6.61 -10.43 16.14
N ALA A 179 5.78 -10.73 17.13
CA ALA A 179 6.21 -11.48 18.30
C ALA A 179 6.47 -12.96 17.92
N HIS A 180 7.64 -13.46 18.27
CA HIS A 180 8.08 -14.82 17.92
C HIS A 180 7.83 -15.80 19.08
N THR A 181 7.52 -17.05 18.75
CA THR A 181 7.57 -18.17 19.71
C THR A 181 9.02 -18.56 20.03
N ALA A 182 9.22 -19.48 20.98
CA ALA A 182 10.56 -19.96 21.33
C ALA A 182 11.29 -20.64 20.15
N GLU A 183 10.55 -21.22 19.22
CA GLU A 183 11.03 -21.87 18.00
C GLU A 183 11.18 -20.89 16.82
N GLY A 184 10.99 -19.58 17.06
CA GLY A 184 11.10 -18.55 16.04
C GLY A 184 9.88 -18.47 15.11
N ASN A 185 8.73 -19.05 15.46
CA ASN A 185 7.54 -18.95 14.61
C ASN A 185 6.73 -17.70 14.92
N VAL A 186 5.96 -17.26 13.92
CA VAL A 186 4.90 -16.26 14.09
C VAL A 186 3.60 -16.92 13.69
N HIS A 187 2.62 -16.93 14.59
CA HIS A 187 1.30 -17.52 14.35
C HIS A 187 0.22 -16.44 14.45
N HIS A 188 -0.68 -16.41 13.47
CA HIS A 188 -1.86 -15.59 13.50
C HIS A 188 -3.09 -16.44 13.16
N GLY A 189 -4.13 -16.37 13.98
CA GLY A 189 -5.36 -17.16 13.81
C GLY A 189 -5.28 -18.56 14.41
N ASP A 190 -6.04 -19.50 13.85
CA ASP A 190 -6.11 -20.89 14.33
C ASP A 190 -4.97 -21.73 13.73
N VAL A 191 -3.89 -21.87 14.51
CA VAL A 191 -2.65 -22.53 14.07
C VAL A 191 -2.21 -23.60 15.07
N ILE A 192 -1.89 -24.79 14.56
CA ILE A 192 -1.24 -25.87 15.32
C ILE A 192 0.08 -26.25 14.65
N SER A 193 1.19 -26.00 15.33
CA SER A 193 2.53 -26.33 14.85
C SER A 193 3.15 -27.49 15.64
N HIS A 194 3.78 -28.44 14.94
CA HIS A 194 4.58 -29.50 15.56
C HIS A 194 5.94 -29.60 14.87
N LYS A 195 7.05 -29.37 15.59
CA LYS A 195 8.41 -29.32 15.00
C LYS A 195 8.45 -28.36 13.80
N THR A 196 7.93 -27.15 14.01
CA THR A 196 8.00 -26.06 13.03
C THR A 196 8.94 -24.99 13.57
N GLU A 197 9.79 -24.43 12.73
CA GLU A 197 10.80 -23.45 13.14
C GLU A 197 10.84 -22.28 12.15
N ASN A 198 11.12 -21.07 12.65
CA ASN A 198 11.36 -19.87 11.83
C ASN A 198 10.31 -19.59 10.74
N SER A 199 9.05 -19.94 10.99
CA SER A 199 7.98 -19.86 9.98
C SER A 199 6.92 -18.82 10.35
N TYR A 200 6.36 -18.16 9.34
CA TYR A 200 5.18 -17.30 9.46
C TYR A 200 3.94 -18.07 9.03
N VAL A 201 2.96 -18.21 9.92
CA VAL A 201 1.72 -18.96 9.66
C VAL A 201 0.52 -18.07 9.95
N TYR A 202 -0.22 -17.70 8.91
CA TYR A 202 -1.40 -16.86 8.98
C TYR A 202 -2.65 -17.65 8.55
N ALA A 203 -3.61 -17.75 9.46
CA ALA A 203 -4.87 -18.43 9.29
C ALA A 203 -6.02 -17.43 9.41
N GLU A 204 -6.61 -17.00 8.28
CA GLU A 204 -7.73 -16.06 8.29
C GLU A 204 -9.06 -16.75 8.66
N SER A 205 -9.30 -17.94 8.11
CA SER A 205 -10.65 -18.53 8.12
C SER A 205 -10.72 -20.04 8.36
N GLY A 206 -9.59 -20.74 8.42
CA GLY A 206 -9.54 -22.16 8.73
C GLY A 206 -8.32 -22.53 9.57
N LEU A 207 -8.32 -23.75 10.11
CA LEU A 207 -7.17 -24.28 10.86
C LEU A 207 -6.00 -24.53 9.90
N VAL A 208 -4.83 -23.99 10.24
CA VAL A 208 -3.57 -24.30 9.56
C VAL A 208 -2.69 -25.14 10.48
N THR A 209 -2.22 -26.28 9.98
CA THR A 209 -1.33 -27.16 10.74
C THR A 209 0.00 -27.37 10.03
N THR A 210 1.11 -27.22 10.74
CA THR A 210 2.46 -27.42 10.21
C THR A 210 3.19 -28.52 10.98
N VAL A 211 3.87 -29.43 10.27
CA VAL A 211 4.58 -30.56 10.88
C VAL A 211 5.94 -30.77 10.23
N GLY A 212 7.03 -30.61 11.00
CA GLY A 212 8.39 -30.92 10.53
C GLY A 212 8.93 -30.00 9.43
N VAL A 213 8.44 -28.76 9.36
CA VAL A 213 8.80 -27.77 8.33
C VAL A 213 9.53 -26.59 8.97
N LYS A 214 10.28 -25.84 8.17
CA LYS A 214 11.00 -24.66 8.65
C LYS A 214 11.11 -23.60 7.56
N ASP A 215 11.33 -22.36 7.97
CA ASP A 215 11.59 -21.21 7.09
C ASP A 215 10.48 -21.01 6.05
N LEU A 216 9.22 -21.26 6.41
CA LEU A 216 8.06 -21.12 5.52
C LEU A 216 7.23 -19.88 5.83
N VAL A 217 6.63 -19.31 4.79
CA VAL A 217 5.46 -18.43 4.85
C VAL A 217 4.25 -19.24 4.42
N VAL A 218 3.28 -19.41 5.31
CA VAL A 218 2.00 -20.06 5.05
C VAL A 218 0.89 -19.05 5.31
N VAL A 219 0.15 -18.67 4.27
CA VAL A 219 -0.96 -17.72 4.37
C VAL A 219 -2.21 -18.38 3.83
N GLN A 220 -3.19 -18.59 4.70
CA GLN A 220 -4.50 -19.10 4.36
C GLN A 220 -5.50 -17.95 4.47
N THR A 221 -5.99 -17.49 3.33
CA THR A 221 -7.13 -16.58 3.23
C THR A 221 -8.40 -17.37 2.89
N LYS A 222 -9.52 -16.68 2.90
CA LYS A 222 -10.83 -17.21 2.49
C LYS A 222 -10.90 -17.85 1.10
N ASP A 223 -10.02 -17.45 0.18
CA ASP A 223 -10.07 -17.77 -1.24
C ASP A 223 -8.76 -18.35 -1.79
N ALA A 224 -7.65 -18.25 -1.06
CA ALA A 224 -6.35 -18.74 -1.49
C ALA A 224 -5.50 -19.27 -0.33
N VAL A 225 -4.54 -20.14 -0.69
CA VAL A 225 -3.46 -20.57 0.21
C VAL A 225 -2.13 -20.31 -0.48
N LEU A 226 -1.26 -19.54 0.16
CA LEU A 226 0.13 -19.37 -0.22
C LEU A 226 1.00 -20.22 0.71
N ILE A 227 1.91 -20.99 0.11
CA ILE A 227 3.02 -21.61 0.83
C ILE A 227 4.28 -21.27 0.05
N ALA A 228 5.20 -20.57 0.69
CA ALA A 228 6.46 -20.17 0.09
C ALA A 228 7.60 -20.39 1.08
N ASP A 229 8.80 -20.65 0.56
CA ASP A 229 10.02 -20.44 1.34
C ASP A 229 10.13 -18.95 1.68
N ARG A 230 10.44 -18.64 2.94
CA ARG A 230 10.53 -17.25 3.43
C ARG A 230 11.58 -16.44 2.66
N ASN A 231 12.63 -17.09 2.16
CA ASN A 231 13.68 -16.44 1.37
C ASN A 231 13.28 -16.25 -0.11
N ALA A 232 12.15 -16.81 -0.55
CA ALA A 232 11.62 -16.69 -1.91
C ALA A 232 10.35 -15.83 -1.99
N VAL A 233 9.98 -15.12 -0.92
CA VAL A 233 8.73 -14.33 -0.84
C VAL A 233 8.64 -13.25 -1.92
N GLN A 234 9.76 -12.70 -2.39
CA GLN A 234 9.80 -11.73 -3.48
C GLN A 234 9.19 -12.27 -4.79
N ASP A 235 9.23 -13.60 -5.00
CA ASP A 235 8.66 -14.24 -6.18
C ASP A 235 7.14 -14.38 -6.15
N VAL A 236 6.47 -14.05 -5.03
CA VAL A 236 5.00 -14.02 -4.94
C VAL A 236 4.41 -13.06 -5.98
N LYS A 237 5.10 -11.97 -6.32
CA LYS A 237 4.67 -11.04 -7.37
C LYS A 237 4.50 -11.73 -8.73
N LYS A 238 5.40 -12.66 -9.07
CA LYS A 238 5.32 -13.43 -10.32
C LYS A 238 4.06 -14.31 -10.35
N VAL A 239 3.68 -14.87 -9.20
CA VAL A 239 2.44 -15.66 -9.09
C VAL A 239 1.21 -14.74 -9.25
N VAL A 240 1.21 -13.56 -8.64
CA VAL A 240 0.13 -12.57 -8.79
C VAL A 240 -0.01 -12.12 -10.26
N GLU A 241 1.11 -11.90 -10.96
CA GLU A 241 1.14 -11.57 -12.38
C GLU A 241 0.55 -12.69 -13.25
N GLN A 242 0.83 -13.96 -12.92
CA GLN A 242 0.22 -15.10 -13.61
C GLN A 242 -1.29 -15.17 -13.35
N ILE A 243 -1.74 -15.00 -12.09
CA ILE A 243 -3.17 -14.98 -11.74
C ILE A 243 -3.91 -13.88 -12.51
N LYS A 244 -3.28 -12.71 -12.71
CA LYS A 244 -3.77 -11.62 -13.57
C LYS A 244 -3.88 -12.05 -15.03
N ALA A 245 -2.83 -12.63 -15.59
CA ALA A 245 -2.79 -13.09 -16.97
C ALA A 245 -3.85 -14.17 -17.26
N ASP A 246 -4.15 -15.01 -16.28
CA ASP A 246 -5.16 -16.07 -16.35
C ASP A 246 -6.59 -15.53 -16.15
N GLY A 247 -6.77 -14.23 -15.90
CA GLY A 247 -8.08 -13.60 -15.72
C GLY A 247 -8.81 -14.03 -14.44
N ARG A 248 -8.08 -14.52 -13.42
CA ARG A 248 -8.68 -14.96 -12.16
C ARG A 248 -9.00 -13.75 -11.25
N HIS A 249 -9.54 -13.98 -10.05
CA HIS A 249 -10.07 -12.89 -9.22
C HIS A 249 -9.40 -12.72 -7.86
N GLU A 250 -8.54 -13.66 -7.44
CA GLU A 250 -7.86 -13.67 -6.13
C GLU A 250 -6.95 -12.44 -5.94
N HIS A 251 -6.53 -11.79 -7.02
CA HIS A 251 -5.70 -10.58 -6.98
C HIS A 251 -6.48 -9.26 -6.91
N HIS A 252 -7.80 -9.28 -7.15
CA HIS A 252 -8.63 -8.09 -7.28
C HIS A 252 -9.71 -7.96 -6.20
N ILE A 253 -10.16 -9.07 -5.61
CA ILE A 253 -11.38 -9.08 -4.80
C ILE A 253 -11.07 -9.58 -3.40
N HIS A 254 -10.95 -8.65 -2.44
CA HIS A 254 -11.28 -8.99 -1.07
C HIS A 254 -12.74 -9.44 -1.05
N ARG A 255 -12.95 -10.72 -0.69
CA ARG A 255 -14.26 -11.39 -0.67
C ARG A 255 -15.33 -10.57 0.06
N GLU A 256 -14.90 -9.73 1.00
CA GLU A 256 -15.68 -8.78 1.77
C GLU A 256 -15.56 -7.34 1.24
N VAL A 257 -16.68 -6.79 0.75
CA VAL A 257 -16.77 -5.45 0.18
C VAL A 257 -17.58 -4.55 1.11
N TYR A 258 -17.01 -3.40 1.46
CA TYR A 258 -17.64 -2.39 2.29
C TYR A 258 -18.48 -1.40 1.47
N ARG A 259 -19.63 -1.03 2.02
CA ARG A 259 -20.59 -0.07 1.47
C ARG A 259 -21.08 0.86 2.58
N PRO A 260 -21.65 2.04 2.25
CA PRO A 260 -22.17 2.95 3.26
C PRO A 260 -23.14 2.26 4.25
N TRP A 261 -24.01 1.38 3.72
CA TRP A 261 -25.00 0.63 4.48
C TRP A 261 -24.45 -0.57 5.29
N GLY A 262 -23.18 -0.97 5.12
CA GLY A 262 -22.62 -2.17 5.75
C GLY A 262 -21.55 -2.87 4.91
N LYS A 263 -21.63 -4.18 4.77
CA LYS A 263 -20.69 -4.99 3.98
C LYS A 263 -21.37 -6.22 3.38
N TYR A 264 -20.79 -6.77 2.32
CA TYR A 264 -21.14 -8.11 1.85
C TYR A 264 -19.90 -8.96 1.64
N ASP A 265 -19.99 -10.24 1.99
CA ASP A 265 -18.96 -11.27 1.81
C ASP A 265 -19.47 -12.28 0.78
N SER A 266 -18.81 -12.41 -0.38
CA SER A 266 -19.22 -13.36 -1.43
C SER A 266 -18.75 -14.78 -1.06
N ILE A 267 -19.66 -15.60 -0.52
CA ILE A 267 -19.31 -16.92 0.02
C ILE A 267 -19.04 -17.93 -1.11
N ASP A 268 -19.83 -17.86 -2.18
CA ASP A 268 -19.77 -18.84 -3.27
C ASP A 268 -20.36 -18.23 -4.56
N ALA A 269 -19.91 -18.71 -5.72
CA ALA A 269 -20.44 -18.32 -7.01
C ALA A 269 -20.32 -19.47 -8.02
N GLY A 270 -21.38 -19.70 -8.78
CA GLY A 270 -21.40 -20.62 -9.91
C GLY A 270 -22.16 -20.02 -11.08
N ASP A 271 -22.23 -20.75 -12.21
CA ASP A 271 -22.77 -20.25 -13.49
C ASP A 271 -24.15 -19.57 -13.41
N ARG A 272 -24.96 -19.92 -12.41
CA ARG A 272 -26.31 -19.36 -12.22
C ARG A 272 -26.61 -18.91 -10.80
N TYR A 273 -25.60 -18.79 -9.93
CA TYR A 273 -25.84 -18.35 -8.57
C TYR A 273 -24.67 -17.56 -8.00
N GLN A 274 -24.99 -16.67 -7.07
CA GLN A 274 -24.01 -16.00 -6.24
C GLN A 274 -24.55 -15.97 -4.81
N VAL A 275 -23.77 -16.48 -3.86
CA VAL A 275 -24.10 -16.45 -2.44
C VAL A 275 -23.32 -15.31 -1.80
N LYS A 276 -24.03 -14.38 -1.16
CA LYS A 276 -23.43 -13.30 -0.40
C LYS A 276 -23.96 -13.31 1.03
N ARG A 277 -23.07 -13.28 2.01
CA ARG A 277 -23.41 -12.91 3.39
C ARG A 277 -23.39 -11.39 3.47
N ILE A 278 -24.55 -10.79 3.67
CA ILE A 278 -24.70 -9.34 3.78
C ILE A 278 -24.84 -8.97 5.26
N THR A 279 -24.01 -8.05 5.73
CA THR A 279 -24.08 -7.48 7.08
C THR A 279 -24.46 -6.00 6.94
N VAL A 280 -25.65 -5.64 7.42
CA VAL A 280 -26.18 -4.27 7.34
C VAL A 280 -25.98 -3.57 8.68
N LYS A 281 -25.52 -2.32 8.66
CA LYS A 281 -25.41 -1.50 9.87
C LYS A 281 -26.80 -1.21 10.43
N PRO A 282 -26.97 -1.12 11.77
CA PRO A 282 -28.26 -0.74 12.35
C PRO A 282 -28.81 0.55 11.73
N GLY A 283 -30.07 0.54 11.28
CA GLY A 283 -30.74 1.71 10.68
C GLY A 283 -30.56 1.90 9.17
N GLU A 284 -29.66 1.14 8.54
CA GLU A 284 -29.41 1.20 7.10
C GLU A 284 -30.29 0.22 6.30
N GLY A 285 -30.38 0.43 4.98
CA GLY A 285 -31.23 -0.37 4.10
C GLY A 285 -30.56 -0.73 2.77
N LEU A 286 -30.92 -1.90 2.23
CA LEU A 286 -30.47 -2.36 0.92
C LEU A 286 -31.45 -1.90 -0.16
N SER A 287 -30.93 -1.52 -1.33
CA SER A 287 -31.77 -1.32 -2.51
C SER A 287 -32.28 -2.67 -3.01
N VAL A 288 -33.60 -2.82 -3.14
CA VAL A 288 -34.20 -4.04 -3.69
C VAL A 288 -33.90 -4.11 -5.19
N GLN A 289 -33.16 -5.13 -5.62
CA GLN A 289 -33.00 -5.45 -7.04
C GLN A 289 -33.82 -6.69 -7.39
N MET A 290 -34.56 -6.61 -8.50
CA MET A 290 -35.33 -7.73 -9.03
C MET A 290 -34.42 -8.57 -9.93
N HIS A 291 -34.26 -9.86 -9.63
CA HIS A 291 -33.55 -10.79 -10.51
C HIS A 291 -34.52 -11.30 -11.57
N HIS A 292 -34.31 -10.93 -12.84
CA HIS A 292 -35.05 -11.55 -13.96
C HIS A 292 -34.53 -12.98 -14.19
N PRO A 293 -35.41 -14.00 -14.20
CA PRO A 293 -35.03 -15.32 -14.69
C PRO A 293 -34.83 -15.24 -16.21
N SER A 294 -33.64 -15.60 -16.69
CA SER A 294 -33.37 -15.80 -18.11
C SER A 294 -34.12 -17.06 -18.59
N GLY A 295 -35.42 -16.94 -18.87
CA GLY A 295 -36.25 -17.95 -19.50
C GLY A 295 -36.29 -17.76 -21.01
N GLY A 296 -35.99 -18.84 -21.75
CA GLY A 296 -35.87 -18.87 -23.20
C GLY A 296 -37.09 -18.40 -23.99
N ALA A 297 -36.82 -18.11 -25.27
CA ALA A 297 -37.71 -17.57 -26.27
C ALA A 297 -39.10 -18.23 -26.33
N LEU A 298 -40.13 -17.40 -26.55
CA LEU A 298 -41.16 -17.55 -27.60
C LEU A 298 -42.15 -16.37 -27.57
N GLY A 299 -42.25 -15.65 -28.69
CA GLY A 299 -43.52 -15.13 -29.24
C GLY A 299 -44.22 -13.92 -28.61
N GLY A 300 -44.02 -12.75 -29.24
CA GLY A 300 -45.13 -11.88 -29.67
C GLY A 300 -45.76 -10.89 -28.68
N GLY A 301 -45.71 -9.60 -29.03
CA GLY A 301 -46.73 -8.61 -28.63
C GLY A 301 -46.19 -7.32 -28.00
N ARG A 302 -46.21 -6.24 -28.79
CA ARG A 302 -46.07 -4.85 -28.32
C ARG A 302 -47.09 -4.54 -27.23
N ARG A 303 -46.67 -3.95 -26.11
CA ARG A 303 -47.45 -2.95 -25.36
C ARG A 303 -46.54 -1.93 -24.68
N ASP A 304 -46.80 -0.67 -25.00
CA ASP A 304 -46.37 0.51 -24.25
C ASP A 304 -46.91 0.47 -22.81
N GLY A 305 -46.09 0.94 -21.86
CA GLY A 305 -46.50 1.08 -20.47
C GLY A 305 -45.44 1.74 -19.60
N LYS A 306 -45.47 3.08 -19.51
CA LYS A 306 -44.78 3.85 -18.47
C LYS A 306 -45.16 3.30 -17.10
N SER A 307 -44.16 2.98 -16.26
CA SER A 307 -44.37 2.61 -14.86
C SER A 307 -43.34 3.30 -13.98
N HIS A 308 -43.82 4.27 -13.18
CA HIS A 308 -43.08 4.89 -12.09
C HIS A 308 -42.61 3.83 -11.09
N HIS A 309 -41.31 3.69 -10.87
CA HIS A 309 -40.76 2.90 -9.78
C HIS A 309 -40.60 3.76 -8.52
N GLN A 310 -41.53 3.57 -7.58
CA GLN A 310 -41.35 3.94 -6.17
C GLN A 310 -40.31 3.00 -5.55
N ARG A 311 -39.14 3.53 -5.19
CA ARG A 311 -38.15 2.82 -4.37
C ARG A 311 -38.71 2.65 -2.96
N ARG A 312 -38.92 1.41 -2.51
CA ARG A 312 -39.12 1.08 -1.09
C ARG A 312 -37.86 0.39 -0.58
N ASN A 313 -37.15 1.02 0.34
CA ASN A 313 -36.10 0.39 1.13
C ASN A 313 -36.75 -0.53 2.17
N GLN A 314 -36.19 -1.73 2.37
CA GLN A 314 -36.45 -2.53 3.57
C GLN A 314 -35.31 -2.31 4.55
N THR A 315 -35.64 -1.75 5.70
CA THR A 315 -34.73 -1.54 6.83
C THR A 315 -34.59 -2.85 7.60
N ALA A 316 -33.35 -3.25 7.92
CA ALA A 316 -33.11 -4.33 8.87
C ALA A 316 -33.42 -3.83 10.29
N ARG A 317 -34.18 -4.61 11.07
CA ARG A 317 -34.39 -4.36 12.51
C ARG A 317 -33.24 -4.92 13.34
#